data_AF-A0AA42QFZ6-F1
#
_entry.id   AF-A0AA42QFZ6-F1
#
_cell.length_a   1.000
_cell.length_b   1.000
_cell.length_c   1.000
_cell.angle_alpha   90.00
_cell.angle_beta   90.00
_cell.angle_gamma   90.00
#
_symmetry.space_group_name_H-M   'P 1'
#
loop_
_entity.id
_entity.type
_entity.pdbx_description
1 polymer ?
#
loop_
_entity_poly.entity_id
_entity_poly.type
_entity_poly.pdbx_seq_one_letter_code
_entity_poly.pdbx_strand_id
1 'polypeptide(L)'
;MTAKKSSTQVVLDALRDLHQQEQIVTRETLHELTGLKLSIIDDRLKALIEEMLIVRVGRGVFVPAEQHPPARPMSKTLLPDGTVNLEIGDTVLILTPAEDRMLARIQAGVMMQAATIEVGHQAALLNGEIQGRLNRVERSIAKAADGASQGVTLDAISASKNVTGVTLGVTHEQRQSMVVATQEKQLSPGAKRTARWRQRKLEAAQKGVT
;
A
#
# COMPACT_ATOMS: atom_id res chain seq x y z
N MET A 1 42.25 -29.22 -4.52
CA MET A 1 41.71 -29.04 -5.88
C MET A 1 40.50 -28.12 -5.79
N THR A 2 40.64 -26.86 -6.21
CA THR A 2 39.55 -25.87 -6.18
C THR A 2 38.59 -26.16 -7.33
N ALA A 3 37.35 -26.54 -7.01
CA ALA A 3 36.30 -26.73 -8.01
C ALA A 3 36.14 -25.46 -8.85
N LYS A 4 36.06 -25.61 -10.18
CA LYS A 4 35.87 -24.49 -11.10
C LYS A 4 34.54 -23.82 -10.77
N LYS A 5 34.57 -22.62 -10.18
CA LYS A 5 33.37 -21.86 -9.83
C LYS A 5 32.49 -21.69 -11.06
N SER A 6 31.18 -21.90 -10.90
CA SER A 6 30.22 -21.68 -11.98
C SER A 6 30.15 -20.19 -12.32
N SER A 7 29.78 -19.85 -13.56
CA SER A 7 29.60 -18.45 -13.96
C SER A 7 28.56 -17.73 -13.10
N THR A 8 27.52 -18.44 -12.62
CA THR A 8 26.55 -17.90 -11.66
C THR A 8 27.24 -17.49 -10.35
N GLN A 9 28.08 -18.37 -9.79
CA GLN A 9 28.79 -18.08 -8.55
C GLN A 9 29.78 -16.92 -8.72
N VAL A 10 30.47 -16.85 -9.86
CA VAL A 10 31.40 -15.76 -10.17
C VAL A 10 30.68 -14.40 -10.20
N VAL A 11 29.49 -14.33 -10.81
CA VAL A 11 28.68 -13.10 -10.84
C VAL A 11 28.17 -12.74 -9.44
N LEU A 12 27.71 -13.72 -8.66
CA LEU A 12 27.24 -13.47 -7.29
C LEU A 12 28.36 -12.98 -6.37
N ASP A 13 29.54 -13.59 -6.44
CA ASP A 13 30.71 -13.19 -5.65
C ASP A 13 31.14 -11.76 -6.03
N ALA A 14 31.28 -11.46 -7.34
CA ALA A 14 31.63 -10.13 -7.82
C ALA A 14 30.62 -9.05 -7.41
N LEU A 15 29.33 -9.38 -7.43
CA LEU A 15 28.26 -8.48 -6.98
C LEU A 15 28.38 -8.19 -5.48
N ARG A 16 28.67 -9.21 -4.65
CA ARG A 16 28.90 -9.04 -3.21
C ARG A 16 30.13 -8.19 -2.94
N ASP A 17 31.23 -8.42 -3.67
CA ASP A 17 32.47 -7.66 -3.53
C ASP A 17 32.27 -6.18 -3.87
N LEU A 18 31.60 -5.87 -4.98
CA LEU A 18 31.28 -4.50 -5.38
C LEU A 18 30.35 -3.83 -4.36
N HIS A 19 29.34 -4.55 -3.87
CA HIS A 19 28.42 -4.02 -2.86
C HIS A 19 29.11 -3.78 -1.51
N GLN A 20 30.03 -4.65 -1.09
CA GLN A 20 30.83 -4.49 0.12
C GLN A 20 31.78 -3.28 0.03
N GLN A 21 32.22 -2.93 -1.18
CA GLN A 21 32.99 -1.71 -1.45
C GLN A 21 32.09 -0.46 -1.61
N GLU A 22 30.80 -0.56 -1.28
CA GLU A 22 29.79 0.49 -1.42
C GLU A 22 29.65 1.03 -2.86
N GLN A 23 30.06 0.24 -3.87
CA GLN A 23 29.92 0.60 -5.27
C GLN A 23 28.54 0.26 -5.82
N ILE A 24 28.10 1.05 -6.79
CA ILE A 24 26.85 0.79 -7.52
C ILE A 24 27.07 -0.42 -8.42
N VAL A 25 26.36 -1.52 -8.15
CA VAL A 25 26.45 -2.71 -8.99
C VAL A 25 25.49 -2.58 -10.17
N THR A 26 26.06 -2.41 -11.36
CA THR A 26 25.37 -2.54 -12.65
C THR A 26 25.95 -3.67 -13.49
N ARG A 27 25.25 -4.04 -14.56
CA ARG A 27 25.72 -5.03 -15.53
C ARG A 27 27.08 -4.65 -16.16
N GLU A 28 27.35 -3.35 -16.34
CA GLU A 28 28.62 -2.84 -16.86
C GLU A 28 29.75 -3.03 -15.85
N THR A 29 29.55 -2.66 -14.59
CA THR A 29 30.55 -2.86 -13.52
C THR A 29 30.85 -4.35 -13.29
N LEU A 30 29.85 -5.22 -13.43
CA LEU A 30 30.03 -6.67 -13.37
C LEU A 30 30.81 -7.20 -14.57
N HIS A 31 30.61 -6.62 -15.76
CA HIS A 31 31.39 -6.96 -16.95
C HIS A 31 32.86 -6.59 -16.79
N GLU A 32 33.13 -5.39 -16.31
CA GLU A 32 34.49 -4.89 -16.06
C GLU A 32 35.23 -5.77 -15.04
N LEU A 33 34.56 -6.15 -13.94
CA LEU A 33 35.17 -6.93 -12.88
C LEU A 33 35.32 -8.42 -13.23
N THR A 34 34.33 -9.03 -13.89
CA THR A 34 34.32 -10.48 -14.15
C THR A 34 34.88 -10.87 -15.52
N GLY A 35 34.96 -9.93 -16.47
CA GLY A 35 35.33 -10.18 -17.87
C GLY A 35 34.32 -11.03 -18.66
N LEU A 36 33.16 -11.36 -18.08
CA LEU A 36 32.13 -12.18 -18.73
C LEU A 36 31.32 -11.36 -19.73
N LYS A 37 30.91 -11.97 -20.85
CA LYS A 37 30.04 -11.29 -21.83
C LYS A 37 28.74 -10.82 -21.17
N LEU A 38 28.27 -9.63 -21.55
CA LEU A 38 27.03 -9.04 -21.01
C LEU A 38 25.81 -9.97 -21.13
N SER A 39 25.69 -10.74 -22.22
CA SER A 39 24.60 -11.71 -22.38
C SER A 39 24.62 -12.82 -21.33
N ILE A 40 25.80 -13.27 -20.90
CA ILE A 40 25.95 -14.26 -19.83
C ILE A 40 25.59 -13.61 -18.50
N ILE A 41 26.06 -12.39 -18.25
CA ILE A 41 25.74 -11.66 -17.01
C ILE A 41 24.24 -11.44 -16.88
N ASP A 42 23.56 -10.97 -17.93
CA ASP A 42 22.12 -10.76 -17.95
C ASP A 42 21.34 -12.05 -17.62
N ASP A 43 21.77 -13.18 -18.15
CA ASP A 43 21.19 -14.50 -17.90
C ASP A 43 21.43 -14.97 -16.45
N ARG A 44 22.66 -14.79 -15.93
CA ARG A 44 22.97 -15.12 -14.53
C ARG A 44 22.24 -14.23 -13.54
N LEU A 45 22.10 -12.94 -13.82
CA LEU A 45 21.33 -12.00 -13.00
C LEU A 45 19.86 -12.40 -12.92
N LYS A 46 19.26 -12.86 -14.04
CA LYS A 46 17.88 -13.40 -14.02
C LYS A 46 17.76 -14.59 -13.08
N ALA A 47 18.66 -15.58 -13.21
CA ALA A 47 18.67 -16.76 -12.34
C ALA A 47 18.85 -16.37 -10.86
N LEU A 48 19.77 -15.46 -10.54
CA LEU A 48 20.01 -15.01 -9.16
C LEU A 48 18.83 -14.22 -8.55
N ILE A 49 18.05 -13.51 -9.38
CA ILE A 49 16.81 -12.86 -8.95
C ILE A 49 15.73 -13.91 -8.68
N GLU A 50 15.59 -14.90 -9.56
CA GLU A 50 14.65 -16.02 -9.38
C GLU A 50 14.96 -16.82 -8.10
N GLU A 51 16.24 -17.02 -7.79
CA GLU A 51 16.73 -17.66 -6.57
C GLU A 51 16.68 -16.74 -5.33
N MET A 52 16.19 -15.50 -5.46
CA MET A 52 16.12 -14.50 -4.38
C MET A 52 17.47 -14.18 -3.71
N LEU A 53 18.59 -14.43 -4.41
CA LEU A 53 19.94 -14.17 -3.89
C LEU A 53 20.36 -12.71 -4.10
N ILE A 54 19.73 -12.03 -5.05
CA ILE A 54 19.93 -10.61 -5.35
C ILE A 54 18.59 -9.93 -5.59
N VAL A 55 18.55 -8.61 -5.38
CA VAL A 55 17.36 -7.79 -5.60
C VAL A 55 17.69 -6.65 -6.54
N ARG A 56 16.76 -6.31 -7.43
CA ARG A 56 16.87 -5.15 -8.31
C ARG A 56 16.19 -3.95 -7.65
N VAL A 57 16.99 -3.03 -7.11
CA VAL A 57 16.51 -1.84 -6.37
C VAL A 57 16.17 -0.65 -7.28
N GLY A 58 16.66 -0.64 -8.52
CA GLY A 58 16.42 0.46 -9.45
C GLY A 58 16.75 0.11 -10.90
N ARG A 59 16.82 1.13 -11.77
CA ARG A 59 17.12 0.97 -13.20
C ARG A 59 18.53 0.41 -13.42
N GLY A 60 18.64 -0.92 -13.42
CA GLY A 60 19.89 -1.65 -13.68
C GLY A 60 20.83 -1.73 -12.48
N VAL A 61 20.36 -1.36 -11.28
CA VAL A 61 21.13 -1.47 -10.03
C VAL A 61 20.69 -2.71 -9.27
N PHE A 62 21.67 -3.53 -8.90
CA PHE A 62 21.48 -4.79 -8.19
C PHE A 62 22.16 -4.72 -6.82
N VAL A 63 21.55 -5.36 -5.83
CA VAL A 63 22.13 -5.51 -4.49
C VAL A 63 21.99 -6.96 -4.07
N PRO A 64 22.93 -7.52 -3.29
CA PRO A 64 22.73 -8.81 -2.66
C PRO A 64 21.44 -8.76 -1.83
N ALA A 65 20.66 -9.83 -1.89
CA ALA A 65 19.64 -10.02 -0.87
C ALA A 65 20.34 -10.20 0.48
N GLU A 66 19.84 -9.54 1.52
CA GLU A 66 20.38 -9.63 2.86
C GLU A 66 20.17 -11.06 3.37
N GLN A 67 21.20 -11.89 3.25
CA GLN A 67 21.17 -13.28 3.71
C GLN A 67 21.54 -13.31 5.19
N HIS A 68 20.54 -13.13 6.05
CA HIS A 68 20.72 -13.51 7.44
C HIS A 68 20.83 -15.04 7.54
N PRO A 69 21.68 -15.57 8.43
CA PRO A 69 21.59 -16.97 8.82
C PRO A 69 20.14 -17.31 9.19
N PRO A 70 19.71 -18.56 8.99
CA PRO A 70 18.35 -18.95 9.34
C PRO A 70 18.05 -18.56 10.79
N ALA A 71 16.84 -18.06 11.03
CA ALA A 71 16.41 -17.66 12.36
C ALA A 71 16.61 -18.83 13.33
N ARG A 72 17.41 -18.57 14.38
CA ARG A 72 17.59 -19.54 15.46
C ARG A 72 16.32 -19.59 16.30
N PRO A 73 15.95 -20.73 16.88
CA PRO A 73 14.84 -20.80 17.83
C PRO A 73 15.14 -19.86 19.00
N MET A 74 14.14 -19.08 19.39
CA MET A 74 14.23 -18.16 20.51
C MET A 74 13.12 -18.44 21.50
N SER A 75 13.45 -18.42 22.79
CA SER A 75 12.49 -18.57 23.87
C SER A 75 12.79 -17.53 24.96
N LYS A 76 11.76 -17.06 25.66
CA LYS A 76 11.90 -16.20 26.83
C LYS A 76 11.04 -16.78 27.95
N THR A 77 11.67 -17.13 29.06
CA THR A 77 11.01 -17.73 30.23
C THR A 77 11.15 -16.81 31.42
N LEU A 78 10.03 -16.52 32.09
CA LEU A 78 10.01 -15.79 33.35
C LEU A 78 10.09 -16.81 34.49
N LEU A 79 11.02 -16.60 35.41
CA LEU A 79 11.22 -17.47 36.56
C LEU A 79 10.44 -16.94 37.78
N PRO A 80 10.09 -17.80 38.75
CA PRO A 80 9.34 -17.39 39.94
C PRO A 80 10.03 -16.33 40.81
N ASP A 81 11.36 -16.23 40.74
CA ASP A 81 12.15 -15.21 41.46
C ASP A 81 12.22 -13.86 40.72
N GLY A 82 11.59 -13.76 39.56
CA GLY A 82 11.56 -12.58 38.71
C GLY A 82 12.74 -12.47 37.73
N THR A 83 13.70 -13.38 37.77
CA THR A 83 14.73 -13.47 36.73
C THR A 83 14.14 -14.00 35.42
N VAL A 84 14.87 -13.80 34.32
CA VAL A 84 14.43 -14.15 32.97
C VAL A 84 15.53 -14.94 32.28
N ASN A 85 15.17 -16.08 31.69
CA ASN A 85 16.04 -16.79 30.76
C ASN A 85 15.64 -16.44 29.32
N LEU A 86 16.57 -15.86 28.56
CA LEU A 86 16.43 -15.61 27.13
C LEU A 86 17.37 -16.55 26.37
N GLU A 87 16.79 -17.43 25.56
CA GLU A 87 17.50 -18.46 24.82
C GLU A 87 17.50 -18.13 23.33
N ILE A 88 18.65 -18.27 22.66
CA ILE A 88 18.81 -18.07 21.22
C ILE A 88 19.75 -19.16 20.68
N GLY A 89 19.17 -20.22 20.10
CA GLY A 89 19.93 -21.43 19.78
C GLY A 89 20.61 -21.99 21.04
N ASP A 90 21.94 -22.13 21.01
CA ASP A 90 22.71 -22.69 22.13
C ASP A 90 23.11 -21.65 23.19
N THR A 91 22.76 -20.38 23.00
CA THR A 91 23.10 -19.29 23.93
C THR A 91 21.96 -19.05 24.90
N VAL A 92 22.26 -19.05 26.20
CA VAL A 92 21.31 -18.71 27.26
C VAL A 92 21.80 -17.48 28.02
N LEU A 93 20.97 -16.44 28.05
CA LEU A 93 21.19 -15.24 28.85
C LEU A 93 20.28 -15.31 30.08
N ILE A 94 20.88 -15.32 31.27
CA ILE A 94 20.16 -15.22 32.54
C ILE A 94 20.17 -13.74 32.93
N LEU A 95 18.99 -13.12 32.87
CA LEU A 95 18.82 -11.70 33.09
C LEU A 95 18.16 -11.45 34.44
N THR A 96 18.68 -10.45 35.16
CA THR A 96 17.97 -9.86 36.29
C THR A 96 16.74 -9.08 35.81
N PRO A 97 15.76 -8.81 36.69
CA PRO A 97 14.61 -7.97 36.32
C PRO A 97 15.01 -6.57 35.80
N ALA A 98 16.15 -6.03 36.23
CA ALA A 98 16.64 -4.73 35.78
C ALA A 98 17.20 -4.77 34.36
N GLU A 99 18.00 -5.80 34.05
CA GLU A 99 18.56 -6.02 32.71
C GLU A 99 17.46 -6.30 31.70
N ASP A 100 16.45 -7.10 32.05
CA ASP A 100 15.32 -7.37 31.15
C ASP A 100 14.54 -6.09 30.80
N ARG A 101 14.33 -5.20 31.78
CA ARG A 101 13.70 -3.89 31.52
C ARG A 101 14.55 -3.01 30.63
N MET A 102 15.87 -3.05 30.77
CA MET A 102 16.78 -2.28 29.91
C MET A 102 16.77 -2.83 28.48
N LEU A 103 16.80 -4.17 28.34
CA LEU A 103 16.66 -4.87 27.07
C LEU A 103 15.33 -4.53 26.38
N ALA A 104 14.22 -4.50 27.12
CA ALA A 104 12.92 -4.12 26.58
C ALA A 104 12.91 -2.68 26.05
N ARG A 105 13.58 -1.74 26.74
CA ARG A 105 13.66 -0.34 26.30
C ARG A 105 14.40 -0.19 24.97
N ILE A 106 15.52 -0.87 24.79
CA ILE A 106 16.28 -0.81 23.54
C ILE A 106 15.52 -1.47 22.38
N GLN A 107 14.68 -2.48 22.66
CA GLN A 107 13.87 -3.15 21.64
C GLN A 107 12.55 -2.44 21.32
N ALA A 108 12.10 -1.50 22.14
CA ALA A 108 10.77 -0.90 22.01
C ALA A 108 10.49 -0.32 20.62
N GLY A 109 11.47 0.36 20.00
CA GLY A 109 11.33 0.91 18.65
C GLY A 109 11.14 -0.15 17.58
N VAL A 110 11.88 -1.27 17.67
CA VAL A 110 11.76 -2.40 16.74
C VAL A 110 10.40 -3.08 16.90
N MET A 111 9.91 -3.25 18.13
CA MET A 111 8.56 -3.80 18.38
C MET A 111 7.46 -2.93 17.76
N MET A 112 7.57 -1.60 17.86
CA MET A 112 6.61 -0.69 17.24
C MET A 112 6.59 -0.80 15.71
N GLN A 113 7.77 -0.97 15.10
CA GLN A 113 7.87 -1.17 13.65
C GLN A 113 7.21 -2.49 13.23
N ALA A 114 7.50 -3.58 13.94
CA ALA A 114 6.90 -4.88 13.69
C ALA A 114 5.35 -4.83 13.80
N ALA A 115 4.83 -4.19 14.85
CA ALA A 115 3.39 -3.99 15.01
C ALA A 115 2.78 -3.17 13.85
N THR A 116 3.48 -2.13 13.39
CA THR A 116 3.02 -1.29 12.28
C THR A 116 2.96 -2.07 10.96
N ILE A 117 3.96 -2.91 10.69
CA ILE A 117 3.99 -3.77 9.49
C ILE A 117 2.79 -4.72 9.50
N GLU A 118 2.52 -5.37 10.63
CA GLU A 118 1.38 -6.28 10.75
C GLU A 118 0.05 -5.55 10.53
N VAL A 119 -0.14 -4.36 11.14
CA VAL A 119 -1.32 -3.53 10.91
C VAL A 119 -1.45 -3.16 9.42
N GLY A 120 -0.34 -2.83 8.75
CA GLY A 120 -0.30 -2.57 7.32
C GLY A 120 -0.77 -3.75 6.48
N HIS A 121 -0.32 -4.97 6.81
CA HIS A 121 -0.77 -6.19 6.15
C HIS A 121 -2.27 -6.43 6.35
N GLN A 122 -2.75 -6.34 7.59
CA GLN A 122 -4.17 -6.51 7.89
C GLN A 122 -5.03 -5.47 7.18
N ALA A 123 -4.59 -4.20 7.15
CA ALA A 123 -5.28 -3.13 6.43
C ALA A 123 -5.35 -3.40 4.91
N ALA A 124 -4.28 -3.92 4.31
CA ALA A 124 -4.26 -4.26 2.89
C ALA A 124 -5.26 -5.39 2.56
N LEU A 125 -5.34 -6.43 3.40
CA LEU A 125 -6.30 -7.52 3.25
C LEU A 125 -7.75 -7.02 3.35
N LEU A 126 -8.04 -6.22 4.39
CA LEU A 126 -9.37 -5.65 4.60
C LEU A 126 -9.78 -4.71 3.46
N ASN A 127 -8.87 -3.88 2.96
CA ASN A 127 -9.16 -2.99 1.84
C ASN A 127 -9.46 -3.79 0.56
N GLY A 128 -8.73 -4.88 0.30
CA GLY A 128 -9.03 -5.79 -0.81
C GLY A 128 -10.45 -6.38 -0.72
N GLU A 129 -10.87 -6.79 0.47
CA GLU A 129 -12.23 -7.29 0.69
C GLU A 129 -13.29 -6.20 0.49
N ILE A 130 -13.07 -5.00 1.05
CA ILE A 130 -13.96 -3.84 0.90
C ILE A 130 -14.14 -3.51 -0.57
N GLN A 131 -13.05 -3.41 -1.35
CA GLN A 131 -13.11 -3.16 -2.79
C GLN A 131 -13.86 -4.26 -3.53
N GLY A 132 -13.65 -5.53 -3.15
CA GLY A 132 -14.40 -6.66 -3.69
C GLY A 132 -15.91 -6.58 -3.42
N ARG A 133 -16.31 -6.14 -2.22
CA ARG A 133 -17.71 -5.93 -1.84
C ARG A 133 -18.30 -4.71 -2.57
N LEU A 134 -17.59 -3.60 -2.65
CA LEU A 134 -18.00 -2.39 -3.39
C LEU A 134 -18.28 -2.73 -4.86
N ASN A 135 -17.35 -3.42 -5.53
CA ASN A 135 -17.51 -3.85 -6.92
C ASN A 135 -18.69 -4.81 -7.14
N ARG A 136 -19.12 -5.56 -6.12
CA ARG A 136 -20.34 -6.39 -6.17
C ARG A 136 -21.60 -5.54 -6.04
N VAL A 137 -21.61 -4.59 -5.09
CA VAL A 137 -22.72 -3.66 -4.88
C VAL A 137 -22.94 -2.81 -6.12
N GLU A 138 -21.88 -2.21 -6.67
CA GLU A 138 -21.94 -1.42 -7.91
C GLU A 138 -22.54 -2.23 -9.07
N ARG A 139 -22.12 -3.49 -9.26
CA ARG A 139 -22.71 -4.38 -10.27
C ARG A 139 -24.18 -4.70 -10.02
N SER A 140 -24.60 -4.84 -8.76
CA SER A 140 -26.01 -5.09 -8.43
C SER A 140 -26.89 -3.85 -8.69
N ILE A 141 -26.37 -2.65 -8.41
CA ILE A 141 -27.03 -1.38 -8.71
C ILE A 141 -27.15 -1.19 -10.22
N ALA A 142 -26.08 -1.46 -10.97
CA ALA A 142 -26.11 -1.40 -12.44
C ALA A 142 -27.16 -2.35 -13.03
N LYS A 143 -27.22 -3.60 -12.55
CA LYS A 143 -28.25 -4.57 -12.98
C LYS A 143 -29.67 -4.15 -12.60
N ALA A 144 -29.88 -3.55 -11.43
CA ALA A 144 -31.19 -3.06 -11.01
C ALA A 144 -31.63 -1.84 -11.83
N ALA A 145 -30.70 -0.96 -12.20
CA ALA A 145 -30.95 0.16 -13.11
C ALA A 145 -31.32 -0.33 -14.52
N ASP A 146 -30.61 -1.33 -15.05
CA ASP A 146 -30.92 -1.94 -16.35
C ASP A 146 -32.28 -2.65 -16.37
N GLY A 147 -32.65 -3.34 -15.28
CA GLY A 147 -33.96 -3.98 -15.13
C GLY A 147 -35.12 -2.99 -15.04
N ALA A 148 -34.91 -1.81 -14.44
CA ALA A 148 -35.90 -0.74 -14.41
C ALA A 148 -36.15 -0.12 -15.81
N SER A 149 -35.12 -0.10 -16.68
CA SER A 149 -35.26 0.34 -18.08
C SER A 149 -35.88 -0.69 -19.01
N GLN A 150 -35.83 -2.00 -18.70
CA GLN A 150 -36.44 -3.05 -19.52
C GLN A 150 -37.92 -3.33 -19.18
N GLY A 151 -38.43 -2.85 -18.04
CA GLY A 151 -39.84 -2.99 -17.64
C GLY A 151 -40.81 -1.97 -18.27
N VAL A 152 -40.31 -0.99 -19.03
CA VAL A 152 -41.13 0.01 -19.75
C VAL A 152 -40.98 -0.23 -21.25
N THR A 153 -41.47 -1.36 -21.74
CA THR A 153 -41.71 -1.54 -23.17
C THR A 153 -42.94 -0.72 -23.56
N LEU A 154 -42.71 0.26 -24.42
CA LEU A 154 -43.67 1.20 -25.02
C LEU A 154 -44.67 0.48 -25.94
N ASP A 155 -45.54 -0.38 -25.42
CA ASP A 155 -46.60 -1.05 -26.22
C ASP A 155 -48.03 -0.81 -25.70
N ALA A 156 -48.24 0.17 -24.84
CA ALA A 156 -49.60 0.50 -24.36
C ALA A 156 -49.89 2.01 -24.21
N ILE A 157 -49.28 2.86 -25.03
CA ILE A 157 -49.71 4.26 -25.18
C ILE A 157 -50.47 4.43 -26.50
N SER A 158 -51.54 3.65 -26.63
CA SER A 158 -52.61 3.87 -27.58
C SER A 158 -53.90 3.47 -26.87
N ALA A 159 -54.79 4.46 -26.72
CA ALA A 159 -56.10 4.38 -26.08
C ALA A 159 -56.12 4.33 -24.54
N SER A 160 -56.17 5.51 -23.91
CA SER A 160 -57.38 5.91 -23.18
C SER A 160 -57.24 7.36 -22.70
N LYS A 161 -58.20 8.20 -23.13
CA LYS A 161 -58.45 9.52 -22.56
C LYS A 161 -59.01 9.35 -21.14
N ASN A 162 -58.70 10.32 -20.28
CA ASN A 162 -59.15 10.52 -18.91
C ASN A 162 -58.38 9.73 -17.85
N VAL A 163 -57.52 10.43 -17.09
CA VAL A 163 -57.67 10.62 -15.62
C VAL A 163 -56.86 11.86 -15.21
N THR A 164 -57.47 12.65 -14.35
CA THR A 164 -57.08 13.90 -13.70
C THR A 164 -55.66 13.93 -13.12
N GLY A 165 -55.00 15.07 -13.28
CA GLY A 165 -53.67 15.34 -12.75
C GLY A 165 -53.61 15.34 -11.22
N VAL A 166 -52.52 14.78 -10.70
CA VAL A 166 -51.98 15.09 -9.37
C VAL A 166 -50.53 15.49 -9.59
N THR A 167 -50.31 16.80 -9.68
CA THR A 167 -48.97 17.39 -9.72
C THR A 167 -48.50 17.54 -8.27
N LEU A 168 -47.62 16.66 -7.79
CA LEU A 168 -46.83 16.96 -6.58
C LEU A 168 -45.76 17.99 -6.98
N GLY A 169 -46.09 19.26 -6.76
CA GLY A 169 -45.22 20.40 -7.02
C GLY A 169 -43.97 20.36 -6.16
N VAL A 170 -42.81 20.19 -6.80
CA VAL A 170 -41.54 20.66 -6.26
C VAL A 170 -41.32 22.03 -6.91
N THR A 171 -41.38 23.09 -6.11
CA THR A 171 -41.26 24.46 -6.62
C THR A 171 -39.86 24.69 -7.20
N HIS A 172 -39.77 25.61 -8.17
CA HIS A 172 -38.54 25.92 -8.91
C HIS A 172 -37.35 26.30 -7.99
N GLU A 173 -37.65 26.76 -6.77
CA GLU A 173 -36.70 27.13 -5.72
C GLU A 173 -36.02 25.90 -5.09
N GLN A 174 -36.73 24.77 -4.95
CA GLN A 174 -36.17 23.52 -4.42
C GLN A 174 -35.25 22.81 -5.41
N ARG A 175 -35.42 23.03 -6.72
CA ARG A 175 -34.49 22.52 -7.74
C ARG A 175 -33.17 23.29 -7.75
N GLN A 176 -33.20 24.60 -7.52
CA GLN A 176 -31.98 25.40 -7.50
C GLN A 176 -31.12 25.12 -6.25
N SER A 177 -31.73 24.87 -5.09
CA SER A 177 -30.98 24.54 -3.87
C SER A 177 -30.24 23.18 -3.94
N MET A 178 -30.82 22.18 -4.62
CA MET A 178 -30.16 20.88 -4.81
C MET A 178 -28.96 20.93 -5.76
N VAL A 179 -29.02 21.76 -6.81
CA VAL A 179 -27.90 21.89 -7.78
C VAL A 179 -26.72 22.62 -7.14
N VAL A 180 -26.98 23.65 -6.32
CA VAL A 180 -25.94 24.39 -5.60
C VAL A 180 -25.26 23.50 -4.54
N ALA A 181 -26.01 22.71 -3.79
CA ALA A 181 -25.47 21.80 -2.78
C ALA A 181 -24.59 20.68 -3.38
N THR A 182 -24.86 20.28 -4.62
CA THR A 182 -24.08 19.23 -5.31
C THR A 182 -22.75 19.76 -5.84
N GLN A 183 -22.71 21.01 -6.33
CA GLN A 183 -21.45 21.65 -6.77
C GLN A 183 -20.49 21.97 -5.62
N GLU A 184 -21.01 22.32 -4.44
CA GLU A 184 -20.15 22.67 -3.29
C GLU A 184 -19.38 21.46 -2.73
N LYS A 185 -19.92 20.24 -2.89
CA LYS A 185 -19.30 19.00 -2.39
C LYS A 185 -18.03 18.63 -3.16
N GLN A 186 -17.95 18.97 -4.46
CA GLN A 186 -16.84 18.60 -5.36
C GLN A 186 -15.66 19.59 -5.38
N LEU A 187 -15.76 20.73 -4.69
CA LEU A 187 -14.67 21.72 -4.64
C LEU A 187 -13.55 21.30 -3.68
N SER A 188 -12.29 21.50 -4.10
CA SER A 188 -11.11 21.26 -3.24
C SER A 188 -11.12 22.18 -2.01
N PRO A 189 -10.46 21.82 -0.89
CA PRO A 189 -10.49 22.61 0.34
C PRO A 189 -10.09 24.08 0.17
N GLY A 190 -9.15 24.36 -0.74
CA GLY A 190 -8.74 25.72 -1.10
C GLY A 190 -9.83 26.51 -1.84
N ALA A 191 -10.52 25.87 -2.79
CA ALA A 191 -11.60 26.50 -3.56
C ALA A 191 -12.83 26.81 -2.69
N LYS A 192 -13.14 25.98 -1.69
CA LYS A 192 -14.20 26.19 -0.70
C LYS A 192 -13.97 27.44 0.17
N ARG A 193 -12.72 27.80 0.45
CA ARG A 193 -12.40 29.02 1.23
C ARG A 193 -12.62 30.28 0.41
N THR A 194 -12.21 30.27 -0.85
CA THR A 194 -12.37 31.41 -1.76
C THR A 194 -13.82 31.66 -2.13
N ALA A 195 -14.61 30.60 -2.33
CA ALA A 195 -16.06 30.68 -2.55
C ALA A 195 -16.78 31.30 -1.34
N ARG A 196 -16.50 30.82 -0.12
CA ARG A 196 -17.07 31.39 1.11
C ARG A 196 -16.69 32.84 1.36
N TRP A 197 -15.46 33.25 1.02
CA TRP A 197 -15.04 34.65 1.12
C TRP A 197 -15.82 35.55 0.14
N ARG A 198 -15.99 35.12 -1.12
CA ARG A 198 -16.78 35.86 -2.12
C ARG A 198 -18.24 35.97 -1.72
N GLN A 199 -18.82 34.91 -1.18
CA GLN A 199 -20.23 34.89 -0.78
C GLN A 199 -20.50 35.82 0.41
N ARG A 200 -19.61 35.83 1.42
CA ARG A 200 -19.69 36.81 2.53
C ARG A 200 -19.52 38.25 2.06
N LYS A 201 -18.69 38.49 1.04
CA LYS A 201 -18.50 39.83 0.46
C LYS A 201 -19.74 40.31 -0.31
N LEU A 202 -20.40 39.42 -1.03
CA LEU A 202 -21.66 39.70 -1.73
C LEU A 202 -22.80 39.95 -0.74
N GLU A 203 -22.90 39.15 0.33
CA GLU A 203 -23.90 39.36 1.40
C GLU A 203 -23.66 40.67 2.17
N ALA A 204 -22.40 41.05 2.41
CA ALA A 204 -22.07 42.34 3.01
C ALA A 204 -22.45 43.52 2.10
N ALA A 205 -22.22 43.39 0.78
CA ALA A 205 -22.62 44.39 -0.20
C ALA A 205 -24.15 44.53 -0.33
N GLN A 206 -24.90 43.44 -0.22
CA GLN A 206 -26.38 43.46 -0.24
C GLN A 206 -27.00 43.99 1.06
N LYS A 207 -26.32 43.84 2.20
CA LYS A 207 -26.76 44.38 3.48
C LYS A 207 -26.38 45.85 3.70
N GLY A 208 -25.71 46.48 2.73
CA GLY A 208 -25.31 47.89 2.83
C GLY A 208 -24.36 48.17 3.99
N VAL A 209 -23.60 47.16 4.44
CA VAL A 209 -22.59 47.31 5.49
C VAL A 209 -21.23 47.34 4.80
N THR A 210 -20.76 48.54 4.51
CA THR A 210 -19.34 48.80 4.23
C THR A 210 -18.52 48.67 5.50
#